data_AF-A0AAX7SGE2-F1
#
_entry.id   AF-A0AAX7SGE2-F1
#
_cell.length_a   1.000
_cell.length_b   1.000
_cell.length_c   1.000
_cell.angle_alpha   90.00
_cell.angle_beta   90.00
_cell.angle_gamma   90.00
#
_symmetry.space_group_name_H-M   'P 1'
#
loop_
_entity.id
_entity.type
_entity.pdbx_description
1 polymer ?
#
loop_
_entity_poly.entity_id
_entity_poly.type
_entity_poly.pdbx_seq_one_letter_code
_entity_poly.pdbx_strand_id
1 'polypeptide(L)'
;SVIFICETCFINQRQTNFKLCPHDERKDDSRLLMINTGQRPLRECIYQMFFLSRFSKPPLILVSLDGFRAAYLKEHASHMPVISKLRNNGTTTPYLRPVYPTKTFPNHYTIVTGLYPESHGIVDNKMYDVKQNAFFSLKTDEKLNPQWYQGEPVWLTAIYQKLKSATFFWPGSDVAINGTLPSFYKMYDKSVTFEKRVSTLLDWLNLPEGERPDFYTLYLDEPDSTGHYYGPESTQIVPALQKVDRILGMLMDGLKAKNLHNCVNIIVASDHGMESASCERASYVSDFQKDTSGFTVIQGPAARIRPSRLPQDYSSFDYEGLVKNLSVCEIFQIGLLYS
;
A
#
# COMPACT_ATOMS: atom_id res chain seq x y z
N SER A 1 8.59 3.17 -2.59
CA SER A 1 9.14 3.61 -1.28
C SER A 1 8.10 3.44 -0.19
N VAL A 2 8.51 3.41 1.08
CA VAL A 2 7.57 3.55 2.20
C VAL A 2 7.95 4.75 3.04
N ILE A 3 6.96 5.60 3.26
CA ILE A 3 7.00 6.66 4.26
C ILE A 3 5.99 6.26 5.33
N PHE A 4 6.49 5.94 6.52
CA PHE A 4 5.70 5.79 7.73
C PHE A 4 5.55 7.17 8.37
N ILE A 5 4.32 7.57 8.69
CA ILE A 5 4.08 8.70 9.58
C ILE A 5 3.43 8.13 10.83
N CYS A 6 4.24 7.93 11.86
CA CYS A 6 3.77 7.58 13.19
C CYS A 6 4.80 8.01 14.23
N GLU A 7 4.69 9.24 14.72
CA GLU A 7 5.19 9.60 16.05
C GLU A 7 4.28 10.70 16.62
N THR A 8 3.15 10.34 17.22
CA THR A 8 2.48 11.27 18.16
C THR A 8 1.63 10.59 19.23
N CYS A 9 1.11 9.37 19.02
CA CYS A 9 0.29 8.74 20.06
C CYS A 9 1.07 8.01 21.17
N PHE A 10 2.30 7.55 20.93
CA PHE A 10 3.02 6.75 21.93
C PHE A 10 3.94 7.54 22.89
N ILE A 11 4.30 8.78 22.56
CA ILE A 11 5.21 9.57 23.41
C ILE A 11 4.47 10.19 24.62
N ASN A 12 3.17 10.42 24.53
CA ASN A 12 2.40 11.06 25.60
C ASN A 12 2.00 10.16 26.78
N GLN A 13 2.32 8.86 26.77
CA GLN A 13 2.07 7.97 27.93
C GLN A 13 3.31 7.61 28.75
N ARG A 14 4.53 8.06 28.37
CA ARG A 14 5.76 7.76 29.12
C ARG A 14 6.51 8.96 29.71
N GLN A 15 5.89 10.14 29.77
CA GLN A 15 6.49 11.32 30.42
C GLN A 15 5.63 11.95 31.54
N THR A 16 4.86 11.15 32.26
CA THR A 16 4.46 11.52 33.63
C THR A 16 5.47 10.94 34.62
N ASN A 17 6.68 11.53 34.65
CA ASN A 17 7.59 11.39 35.77
C ASN A 17 6.93 12.06 36.99
N PHE A 18 6.18 11.30 37.78
CA PHE A 18 5.90 11.67 39.16
C PHE A 18 7.24 11.67 39.91
N LYS A 19 7.83 12.85 40.09
CA LYS A 19 8.78 13.07 41.19
C LYS A 19 7.98 12.94 42.47
N LEU A 20 8.09 11.78 43.12
CA LEU A 20 7.74 11.63 44.53
C LEU A 20 8.63 12.58 45.34
N CYS A 21 8.05 13.66 45.86
CA CYS A 21 8.65 14.39 46.96
C CYS A 21 8.58 13.51 48.22
N PRO A 22 9.62 13.53 49.09
CA PRO A 22 9.72 12.59 50.19
C PRO A 22 8.65 12.87 51.26
N HIS A 23 8.16 11.77 51.84
CA HIS A 23 7.31 11.70 53.02
C HIS A 23 7.82 12.60 54.16
N ASP A 24 6.96 13.50 54.66
CA ASP A 24 7.05 13.99 56.04
C ASP A 24 5.69 13.68 56.70
N GLU A 25 5.76 12.86 57.74
CA GLU A 25 4.64 12.49 58.59
C GLU A 25 4.30 13.66 59.52
N ARG A 26 3.05 14.16 59.49
CA ARG A 26 2.33 14.64 60.68
C ARG A 26 0.88 15.06 60.41
N LYS A 27 -0.03 14.30 61.05
CA LYS A 27 -1.27 14.64 61.78
C LYS A 27 -2.31 15.62 61.19
N ASP A 28 -3.56 15.14 61.20
CA ASP A 28 -4.85 15.83 61.42
C ASP A 28 -4.77 17.34 61.74
N ASP A 29 -5.48 18.17 60.96
CA ASP A 29 -6.70 18.83 61.45
C ASP A 29 -7.42 19.59 60.31
N SER A 30 -8.74 19.54 60.33
CA SER A 30 -9.64 20.34 59.52
C SER A 30 -9.48 21.85 59.81
N ARG A 31 -9.03 22.64 58.82
CA ARG A 31 -9.24 24.10 58.77
C ARG A 31 -9.07 24.66 57.36
N LEU A 32 -10.14 25.30 56.89
CA LEU A 32 -10.23 26.14 55.71
C LEU A 32 -9.24 27.30 55.85
N LEU A 33 -8.15 27.32 55.06
CA LEU A 33 -7.27 28.49 54.95
C LEU A 33 -7.54 29.18 53.61
N MET A 34 -8.24 30.30 53.68
CA MET A 34 -8.36 31.26 52.58
C MET A 34 -7.01 31.96 52.39
N ILE A 35 -6.27 31.59 51.35
CA ILE A 35 -5.12 32.37 50.88
C ILE A 35 -5.62 33.35 49.84
N ASN A 36 -5.73 34.60 50.25
CA ASN A 36 -5.98 35.73 49.37
C ASN A 36 -4.65 36.18 48.75
N THR A 37 -4.33 35.65 47.56
CA THR A 37 -3.33 36.24 46.68
C THR A 37 -3.96 36.41 45.31
N GLY A 38 -4.18 37.66 44.92
CA GLY A 38 -4.84 38.02 43.67
C GLY A 38 -4.16 37.37 42.48
N GLN A 39 -4.87 36.45 41.82
CA GLN A 39 -4.54 35.92 40.51
C GLN A 39 -5.85 35.47 39.85
N ARG A 40 -5.91 35.74 38.54
CA ARG A 40 -7.02 35.51 37.62
C ARG A 40 -7.65 34.12 37.83
N PRO A 41 -8.97 33.96 37.67
CA PRO A 41 -9.64 32.72 38.02
C PRO A 41 -9.08 31.55 37.21
N LEU A 42 -8.58 30.54 37.93
CA LEU A 42 -8.19 29.19 37.49
C LEU A 42 -9.35 28.37 36.87
N ARG A 43 -10.38 29.03 36.33
CA ARG A 43 -11.51 28.39 35.65
C ARG A 43 -11.31 28.22 34.14
N GLU A 44 -10.26 28.80 33.55
CA GLU A 44 -9.95 28.57 32.13
C GLU A 44 -8.88 27.50 31.87
N CYS A 45 -8.02 27.15 32.84
CA CYS A 45 -6.97 26.14 32.61
C CYS A 45 -7.45 24.68 32.68
N ILE A 46 -8.68 24.41 33.15
CA ILE A 46 -9.22 23.05 33.22
C ILE A 46 -9.95 22.66 31.92
N TYR A 47 -10.26 23.62 31.04
CA TYR A 47 -10.92 23.34 29.76
C TYR A 47 -9.98 22.88 28.63
N GLN A 48 -8.66 22.85 28.85
CA GLN A 48 -7.68 22.55 27.80
C GLN A 48 -7.08 21.14 27.87
N MET A 49 -7.55 20.29 28.79
CA MET A 49 -7.00 18.95 29.05
C MET A 49 -7.96 17.78 28.83
N PHE A 50 -9.11 18.02 28.20
CA PHE A 50 -9.94 16.96 27.62
C PHE A 50 -9.84 16.98 26.09
N PHE A 51 -8.64 16.71 25.56
CA PHE A 51 -8.57 16.10 24.23
C PHE A 51 -9.09 14.67 24.39
N LEU A 52 -10.42 14.52 24.41
CA LEU A 52 -11.04 13.23 24.18
C LEU A 52 -10.65 12.84 22.75
N SER A 53 -9.61 12.04 22.60
CA SER A 53 -9.31 11.42 21.33
C SER A 53 -10.59 10.69 20.92
N ARG A 54 -11.23 11.12 19.83
CA ARG A 54 -12.48 10.47 19.37
C ARG A 54 -12.28 8.98 19.14
N PHE A 55 -11.05 8.52 19.02
CA PHE A 55 -10.65 7.12 18.92
C PHE A 55 -10.05 6.63 20.24
N SER A 56 -10.48 5.45 20.69
CA SER A 56 -9.85 4.71 21.79
C SER A 56 -8.51 4.09 21.38
N LYS A 57 -8.32 3.83 20.08
CA LYS A 57 -7.06 3.38 19.47
C LYS A 57 -6.81 4.15 18.16
N PRO A 58 -5.58 4.65 17.94
CA PRO A 58 -5.18 5.25 16.67
C PRO A 58 -5.54 4.37 15.47
N PRO A 59 -6.38 4.83 14.51
CA PRO A 59 -6.63 4.07 13.29
C PRO A 59 -5.41 4.12 12.38
N LEU A 60 -5.33 3.19 11.43
CA LEU A 60 -4.27 3.11 10.43
C LEU A 60 -4.82 3.34 9.04
N ILE A 61 -4.25 4.28 8.29
CA ILE A 61 -4.50 4.49 6.86
C ILE A 61 -3.30 4.00 6.07
N LEU A 62 -3.52 2.99 5.22
CA LEU A 62 -2.57 2.51 4.24
C LEU A 62 -2.87 3.13 2.87
N VAL A 63 -2.02 4.05 2.45
CA VAL A 63 -2.09 4.73 1.16
C VAL A 63 -1.10 4.10 0.19
N SER A 64 -1.58 3.69 -0.99
CA SER A 64 -0.73 3.22 -2.08
C SER A 64 -0.71 4.22 -3.24
N LEU A 65 0.49 4.57 -3.69
CA LEU A 65 0.77 5.32 -4.91
C LEU A 65 1.38 4.35 -5.92
N ASP A 66 0.58 3.86 -6.86
CA ASP A 66 0.99 2.81 -7.82
C ASP A 66 2.20 3.26 -8.65
N GLY A 67 3.20 2.40 -8.80
CA GLY A 67 4.38 2.65 -9.64
C GLY A 67 5.26 3.81 -9.16
N PHE A 68 5.10 4.28 -7.92
CA PHE A 68 5.94 5.33 -7.33
C PHE A 68 7.35 4.80 -7.02
N ARG A 69 8.23 4.90 -8.03
CA ARG A 69 9.64 4.48 -7.92
C ARG A 69 10.37 5.32 -6.87
N ALA A 70 11.27 4.67 -6.13
CA ALA A 70 11.96 5.33 -5.01
C ALA A 70 12.79 6.55 -5.43
N ALA A 71 13.35 6.51 -6.64
CA ALA A 71 14.16 7.60 -7.18
C ALA A 71 13.39 8.92 -7.30
N TYR A 72 12.06 8.91 -7.48
CA TYR A 72 11.24 10.13 -7.51
C TYR A 72 11.33 10.96 -6.23
N LEU A 73 11.52 10.33 -5.07
CA LEU A 73 11.70 11.03 -3.79
C LEU A 73 13.00 11.85 -3.75
N LYS A 74 14.00 11.48 -4.56
CA LYS A 74 15.27 12.20 -4.66
C LYS A 74 15.25 13.19 -5.83
N GLU A 75 14.79 12.74 -6.99
CA GLU A 75 14.83 13.48 -8.25
C GLU A 75 13.82 14.63 -8.31
N HIS A 76 12.67 14.48 -7.64
CA HIS A 76 11.53 15.40 -7.78
C HIS A 76 10.99 15.90 -6.44
N ALA A 77 11.79 15.86 -5.37
CA ALA A 77 11.37 16.28 -4.03
C ALA A 77 10.78 17.71 -3.99
N SER A 78 11.35 18.63 -4.75
CA SER A 78 10.89 20.03 -4.86
C SER A 78 9.47 20.17 -5.45
N HIS A 79 9.00 19.17 -6.19
CA HIS A 79 7.65 19.14 -6.76
C HIS A 79 6.63 18.44 -5.85
N MET A 80 7.08 17.87 -4.73
CA MET A 80 6.24 17.10 -3.81
C MET A 80 6.43 17.58 -2.36
N PRO A 81 6.02 18.81 -2.03
CA PRO A 81 6.24 19.38 -0.70
C PRO A 81 5.50 18.64 0.42
N VAL A 82 4.30 18.07 0.16
CA VAL A 82 3.55 17.33 1.18
C VAL A 82 4.28 16.03 1.50
N ILE A 83 4.59 15.23 0.49
CA ILE A 83 5.34 13.96 0.63
C ILE A 83 6.71 14.23 1.27
N SER A 84 7.40 15.31 0.88
CA SER A 84 8.68 15.70 1.48
C SER A 84 8.53 16.04 2.96
N LYS A 85 7.47 16.75 3.36
CA LYS A 85 7.18 17.03 4.78
C LYS A 85 6.87 15.76 5.55
N LEU A 86 6.07 14.85 4.99
CA LEU A 86 5.77 13.55 5.58
C LEU A 86 7.03 12.71 5.78
N ARG A 87 7.95 12.76 4.81
CA ARG A 87 9.25 12.09 4.87
C ARG A 87 10.15 12.65 5.97
N ASN A 88 10.19 13.98 6.11
CA ASN A 88 11.07 14.66 7.06
C ASN A 88 10.55 14.61 8.50
N ASN A 89 9.24 14.55 8.69
CA ASN A 89 8.59 14.54 10.00
C ASN A 89 8.07 13.14 10.40
N GLY A 90 8.35 12.13 9.58
CA GLY A 90 7.97 10.74 9.81
C GLY A 90 9.18 9.82 9.81
N THR A 91 8.91 8.52 9.74
CA THR A 91 9.91 7.47 9.53
C THR A 91 9.95 7.09 8.06
N THR A 92 11.12 7.09 7.44
CA THR A 92 11.26 6.75 6.01
C THR A 92 12.38 5.74 5.82
N THR A 93 12.26 4.93 4.76
CA THR A 93 13.37 4.14 4.22
C THR A 93 13.76 4.67 2.83
N PRO A 94 15.04 4.67 2.45
CA PRO A 94 15.46 4.99 1.08
C PRO A 94 14.83 4.05 0.05
N TYR A 95 14.65 2.78 0.41
CA TYR A 95 14.11 1.75 -0.47
C TYR A 95 13.17 0.80 0.29
N LEU A 96 12.06 0.43 -0.34
CA LEU A 96 11.27 -0.73 0.03
C LEU A 96 11.41 -1.75 -1.10
N ARG A 97 11.82 -2.98 -0.78
CA ARG A 97 11.97 -4.04 -1.77
C ARG A 97 10.61 -4.67 -2.08
N PRO A 98 10.16 -4.66 -3.35
CA PRO A 98 8.96 -5.38 -3.77
C PRO A 98 9.22 -6.90 -3.79
N VAL A 99 8.15 -7.69 -3.84
CA VAL A 99 8.23 -9.11 -4.21
C VAL A 99 8.29 -9.28 -5.72
N TYR A 100 8.84 -10.42 -6.16
CA TYR A 100 8.84 -10.81 -7.55
C TYR A 100 7.56 -11.58 -7.91
N PRO A 101 6.93 -11.32 -9.08
CA PRO A 101 7.27 -10.26 -10.04
C PRO A 101 6.84 -8.87 -9.53
N THR A 102 7.56 -7.82 -9.91
CA THR A 102 7.27 -6.42 -9.52
C THR A 102 6.07 -5.87 -10.30
N LYS A 103 4.89 -6.41 -9.97
CA LYS A 103 3.60 -6.13 -10.59
C LYS A 103 2.57 -5.74 -9.52
N THR A 104 1.55 -5.01 -9.94
CA THR A 104 0.55 -4.40 -9.07
C THR A 104 -0.15 -5.38 -8.13
N PHE A 105 -0.85 -6.39 -8.65
CA PHE A 105 -1.64 -7.29 -7.80
C PHE A 105 -0.78 -8.14 -6.84
N PRO A 106 0.33 -8.78 -7.30
CA PRO A 106 1.19 -9.53 -6.39
C PRO A 106 1.70 -8.69 -5.22
N ASN A 107 2.23 -7.48 -5.50
CA ASN A 107 2.84 -6.65 -4.46
C ASN A 107 1.80 -6.04 -3.50
N HIS A 108 0.68 -5.53 -4.01
CA HIS A 108 -0.38 -5.02 -3.14
C HIS A 108 -0.97 -6.11 -2.24
N TYR A 109 -1.15 -7.33 -2.77
CA TYR A 109 -1.70 -8.43 -1.99
C TYR A 109 -0.68 -8.98 -0.98
N THR A 110 0.61 -9.01 -1.33
CA THR A 110 1.70 -9.25 -0.38
C THR A 110 1.68 -8.25 0.78
N ILE A 111 1.52 -6.94 0.51
CA ILE A 111 1.54 -5.91 1.57
C ILE A 111 0.49 -6.18 2.66
N VAL A 112 -0.69 -6.68 2.28
CA VAL A 112 -1.80 -6.91 3.22
C VAL A 112 -1.87 -8.33 3.77
N THR A 113 -1.09 -9.28 3.24
CA THR A 113 -1.06 -10.67 3.74
C THR A 113 0.25 -11.03 4.44
N GLY A 114 1.34 -10.32 4.13
CA GLY A 114 2.70 -10.68 4.55
C GLY A 114 3.25 -11.94 3.88
N LEU A 115 2.58 -12.47 2.86
CA LEU A 115 2.94 -13.71 2.17
C LEU A 115 3.65 -13.42 0.84
N TYR A 116 4.47 -14.35 0.37
CA TYR A 116 4.98 -14.32 -0.99
C TYR A 116 3.89 -14.67 -2.02
N PRO A 117 4.04 -14.26 -3.30
CA PRO A 117 3.09 -14.59 -4.35
C PRO A 117 2.82 -16.07 -4.57
N GLU A 118 3.84 -16.92 -4.41
CA GLU A 118 3.70 -18.37 -4.47
C GLU A 118 2.79 -18.95 -3.38
N SER A 119 2.63 -18.25 -2.24
CA SER A 119 1.81 -18.68 -1.11
C SER A 119 0.42 -18.07 -1.13
N HIS A 120 0.28 -16.80 -1.53
CA HIS A 120 -1.00 -16.11 -1.54
C HIS A 120 -1.79 -16.26 -2.85
N GLY A 121 -1.25 -16.98 -3.84
CA GLY A 121 -1.94 -17.37 -5.08
C GLY A 121 -1.92 -16.34 -6.20
N ILE A 122 -1.90 -15.05 -5.86
CA ILE A 122 -1.84 -13.95 -6.83
C ILE A 122 -0.40 -13.74 -7.37
N VAL A 123 0.01 -14.52 -8.38
CA VAL A 123 1.40 -14.51 -8.90
C VAL A 123 1.66 -13.46 -9.99
N ASP A 124 0.63 -12.95 -10.66
CA ASP A 124 0.71 -11.85 -11.63
C ASP A 124 -0.69 -11.25 -11.89
N ASN A 125 -0.77 -10.13 -12.60
CA ASN A 125 -2.02 -9.52 -13.09
C ASN A 125 -2.72 -10.39 -14.15
N LYS A 126 -2.01 -11.39 -14.71
CA LYS A 126 -2.51 -12.41 -15.65
C LYS A 126 -1.88 -13.76 -15.34
N MET A 127 -2.71 -14.76 -15.02
CA MET A 127 -2.23 -16.10 -14.66
C MET A 127 -3.23 -17.17 -15.07
N TYR A 128 -2.80 -18.42 -15.04
CA TYR A 128 -3.60 -19.60 -15.36
C TYR A 128 -3.38 -20.66 -14.30
N ASP A 129 -4.47 -21.27 -13.85
CA ASP A 129 -4.45 -22.38 -12.90
C ASP A 129 -4.87 -23.67 -13.61
N VAL A 130 -4.02 -24.68 -13.55
CA VAL A 130 -4.20 -25.98 -14.19
C VAL A 130 -5.31 -26.79 -13.52
N LYS A 131 -5.43 -26.71 -12.19
CA LYS A 131 -6.43 -27.44 -11.40
C LYS A 131 -7.82 -26.85 -11.60
N GLN A 132 -7.91 -25.52 -11.65
CA GLN A 132 -9.16 -24.81 -11.93
C GLN A 132 -9.48 -24.78 -13.43
N ASN A 133 -8.48 -25.04 -14.27
CA ASN A 133 -8.54 -24.86 -15.72
C ASN A 133 -9.10 -23.47 -16.12
N ALA A 134 -8.64 -22.43 -15.44
CA ALA A 134 -9.19 -21.08 -15.54
C ALA A 134 -8.10 -20.03 -15.70
N PHE A 135 -8.48 -18.89 -16.26
CA PHE A 135 -7.61 -17.74 -16.49
C PHE A 135 -7.99 -16.59 -15.58
N PHE A 136 -7.03 -16.10 -14.82
CA PHE A 136 -7.20 -14.86 -14.07
C PHE A 136 -6.76 -13.66 -14.92
N SER A 137 -7.59 -12.62 -14.95
CA SER A 137 -7.22 -11.31 -15.44
C SER A 137 -8.00 -10.21 -14.72
N LEU A 138 -7.37 -9.05 -14.53
CA LEU A 138 -7.99 -7.88 -13.91
C LEU A 138 -9.21 -7.34 -14.69
N LYS A 139 -9.34 -7.73 -15.97
CA LYS A 139 -10.38 -7.27 -16.90
C LYS A 139 -11.55 -8.24 -17.05
N THR A 140 -11.56 -9.33 -16.31
CA THR A 140 -12.55 -10.41 -16.42
C THR A 140 -13.20 -10.66 -15.06
N ASP A 141 -14.39 -11.28 -15.05
CA ASP A 141 -15.11 -11.61 -13.82
C ASP A 141 -14.35 -12.59 -12.91
N GLU A 142 -13.39 -13.35 -13.44
CA GLU A 142 -12.46 -14.19 -12.66
C GLU A 142 -11.68 -13.39 -11.60
N LYS A 143 -11.53 -12.07 -11.77
CA LYS A 143 -10.98 -11.19 -10.73
C LYS A 143 -11.79 -11.26 -9.41
N LEU A 144 -13.08 -11.59 -9.46
CA LEU A 144 -13.95 -11.70 -8.29
C LEU A 144 -14.08 -13.12 -7.75
N ASN A 145 -13.43 -14.11 -8.38
CA ASN A 145 -13.45 -15.49 -7.91
C ASN A 145 -12.50 -15.65 -6.69
N PRO A 146 -13.01 -15.99 -5.49
CA PRO A 146 -12.20 -16.07 -4.28
C PRO A 146 -11.16 -17.18 -4.30
N GLN A 147 -11.26 -18.18 -5.20
CA GLN A 147 -10.30 -19.27 -5.30
C GLN A 147 -8.89 -18.81 -5.71
N TRP A 148 -8.75 -17.63 -6.32
CA TRP A 148 -7.46 -17.04 -6.65
C TRP A 148 -6.74 -16.43 -5.43
N TYR A 149 -7.49 -16.08 -4.39
CA TYR A 149 -7.03 -15.25 -3.28
C TYR A 149 -6.80 -16.13 -2.04
N GLN A 150 -5.55 -16.55 -1.84
CA GLN A 150 -5.16 -17.37 -0.70
C GLN A 150 -4.63 -16.49 0.44
N GLY A 151 -4.40 -17.09 1.61
CA GLY A 151 -3.95 -16.38 2.81
C GLY A 151 -5.03 -15.52 3.46
N GLU A 152 -4.62 -14.68 4.41
CA GLU A 152 -5.51 -13.82 5.18
C GLU A 152 -5.08 -12.36 5.06
N PRO A 153 -5.80 -11.53 4.29
CA PRO A 153 -5.54 -10.10 4.28
C PRO A 153 -5.85 -9.45 5.62
N VAL A 154 -5.08 -8.42 5.98
CA VAL A 154 -5.16 -7.72 7.27
C VAL A 154 -6.54 -7.19 7.61
N TRP A 155 -7.38 -6.87 6.62
CA TRP A 155 -8.77 -6.46 6.88
C TRP A 155 -9.64 -7.60 7.42
N LEU A 156 -9.37 -8.86 7.07
CA LEU A 156 -10.02 -10.02 7.67
C LEU A 156 -9.49 -10.28 9.07
N THR A 157 -8.16 -10.21 9.26
CA THR A 157 -7.53 -10.29 10.59
C THR A 157 -8.12 -9.27 11.55
N ALA A 158 -8.33 -8.03 11.09
CA ALA A 158 -8.99 -6.97 11.85
C ALA A 158 -10.44 -7.36 12.23
N ILE A 159 -11.23 -7.85 11.28
CA ILE A 159 -12.62 -8.29 11.51
C ILE A 159 -12.69 -9.44 12.52
N TYR A 160 -11.83 -10.45 12.41
CA TYR A 160 -11.78 -11.57 13.36
C TYR A 160 -11.39 -11.13 14.77
N GLN A 161 -10.64 -10.03 14.88
CA GLN A 161 -10.30 -9.38 16.14
C GLN A 161 -11.32 -8.30 16.57
N LYS A 162 -12.52 -8.30 15.97
CA LYS A 162 -13.65 -7.39 16.29
C LYS A 162 -13.36 -5.91 16.00
N LEU A 163 -12.42 -5.63 15.10
CA LEU A 163 -12.17 -4.30 14.55
C LEU A 163 -12.91 -4.14 13.21
N LYS A 164 -13.10 -2.89 12.77
CA LYS A 164 -13.72 -2.59 11.47
C LYS A 164 -12.69 -2.15 10.44
N SER A 165 -12.94 -2.48 9.18
CA SER A 165 -12.04 -2.15 8.06
C SER A 165 -12.79 -1.43 6.93
N ALA A 166 -12.13 -0.46 6.30
CA ALA A 166 -12.68 0.30 5.18
C ALA A 166 -11.68 0.42 4.03
N THR A 167 -12.03 -0.11 2.87
CA THR A 167 -11.11 -0.17 1.73
C THR A 167 -11.61 0.70 0.58
N PHE A 168 -10.98 1.85 0.36
CA PHE A 168 -11.19 2.63 -0.86
C PHE A 168 -10.20 2.13 -1.92
N PHE A 169 -10.56 0.99 -2.50
CA PHE A 169 -9.77 0.18 -3.42
C PHE A 169 -8.54 -0.47 -2.78
N TRP A 170 -8.41 -1.78 -2.98
CA TRP A 170 -7.18 -2.55 -2.79
C TRP A 170 -7.37 -3.91 -3.51
N PRO A 171 -6.34 -4.50 -4.14
CA PRO A 171 -6.44 -5.85 -4.70
C PRO A 171 -6.94 -6.87 -3.67
N GLY A 172 -8.05 -7.54 -3.97
CA GLY A 172 -8.71 -8.51 -3.10
C GLY A 172 -9.74 -7.93 -2.13
N SER A 173 -9.84 -6.61 -1.96
CA SER A 173 -10.78 -6.01 -1.01
C SER A 173 -12.23 -5.98 -1.48
N ASP A 174 -12.46 -6.18 -2.78
CA ASP A 174 -13.77 -6.35 -3.40
C ASP A 174 -14.09 -7.82 -3.73
N VAL A 175 -13.39 -8.75 -3.08
CA VAL A 175 -13.57 -10.20 -3.20
C VAL A 175 -13.93 -10.79 -1.85
N ALA A 176 -14.93 -11.67 -1.81
CA ALA A 176 -15.38 -12.34 -0.59
C ALA A 176 -14.42 -13.49 -0.19
N ILE A 177 -13.26 -13.14 0.33
CA ILE A 177 -12.21 -14.09 0.76
C ILE A 177 -12.68 -14.75 2.06
N ASN A 178 -12.69 -16.09 2.09
CA ASN A 178 -13.31 -16.88 3.16
C ASN A 178 -14.77 -16.44 3.46
N GLY A 179 -15.50 -16.05 2.41
CA GLY A 179 -16.89 -15.58 2.50
C GLY A 179 -17.06 -14.21 3.16
N THR A 180 -15.96 -13.48 3.40
CA THR A 180 -15.97 -12.22 4.15
C THR A 180 -15.40 -11.07 3.33
N LEU A 181 -16.02 -9.90 3.44
CA LEU A 181 -15.59 -8.64 2.85
C LEU A 181 -15.16 -7.65 3.95
N PRO A 182 -14.37 -6.61 3.64
CA PRO A 182 -14.16 -5.49 4.55
C PRO A 182 -15.49 -4.88 5.00
N SER A 183 -15.53 -4.30 6.20
CA SER A 183 -16.77 -3.68 6.74
C SER A 183 -17.32 -2.59 5.81
N PHE A 184 -16.43 -1.85 5.16
CA PHE A 184 -16.74 -0.96 4.05
C PHE A 184 -15.78 -1.23 2.90
N TYR A 185 -16.28 -1.29 1.68
CA TYR A 185 -15.44 -1.47 0.51
C TYR A 185 -16.06 -0.77 -0.71
N LYS A 186 -15.25 -0.61 -1.74
CA LYS A 186 -15.68 -0.14 -3.06
C LYS A 186 -15.22 -1.12 -4.12
N MET A 187 -16.14 -1.48 -5.02
CA MET A 187 -15.78 -2.17 -6.27
C MET A 187 -14.82 -1.30 -7.05
N TYR A 188 -13.71 -1.85 -7.54
CA TYR A 188 -12.72 -1.08 -8.28
C TYR A 188 -13.35 -0.39 -9.51
N ASP A 189 -13.23 0.93 -9.55
CA ASP A 189 -13.66 1.77 -10.66
C ASP A 189 -12.62 2.89 -10.87
N LYS A 190 -11.85 2.77 -11.95
CA LYS A 190 -10.80 3.73 -12.31
C LYS A 190 -11.35 5.15 -12.56
N SER A 191 -12.63 5.29 -12.92
CA SER A 191 -13.24 6.59 -13.22
C SER A 191 -13.44 7.46 -11.97
N VAL A 192 -13.44 6.87 -10.77
CA VAL A 192 -13.61 7.61 -9.52
C VAL A 192 -12.39 8.49 -9.26
N THR A 193 -12.62 9.81 -9.20
CA THR A 193 -11.57 10.81 -8.98
C THR A 193 -10.89 10.64 -7.62
N PHE A 194 -9.61 11.01 -7.53
CA PHE A 194 -8.80 10.88 -6.32
C PHE A 194 -9.38 11.67 -5.14
N GLU A 195 -9.94 12.84 -5.41
CA GLU A 195 -10.63 13.69 -4.44
C GLU A 195 -11.87 12.98 -3.88
N LYS A 196 -12.62 12.26 -4.73
CA LYS A 196 -13.77 11.47 -4.27
C LYS A 196 -13.34 10.30 -3.39
N ARG A 197 -12.19 9.68 -3.68
CA ARG A 197 -11.60 8.61 -2.85
C ARG A 197 -11.25 9.15 -1.45
N VAL A 198 -10.51 10.26 -1.39
CA VAL A 198 -10.11 10.90 -0.13
C VAL A 198 -11.31 11.40 0.67
N SER A 199 -12.25 12.12 0.05
CA SER A 199 -13.43 12.62 0.76
C SER A 199 -14.26 11.48 1.37
N THR A 200 -14.46 10.39 0.65
CA THR A 200 -15.20 9.23 1.20
C THR A 200 -14.47 8.58 2.37
N LEU A 201 -13.13 8.49 2.32
CA LEU A 201 -12.33 8.01 3.45
C LEU A 201 -12.49 8.92 4.68
N LEU A 202 -12.46 10.23 4.48
CA LEU A 202 -12.68 11.23 5.54
C LEU A 202 -14.11 11.17 6.12
N ASP A 203 -15.11 10.82 5.30
CA ASP A 203 -16.48 10.58 5.76
C ASP A 203 -16.54 9.34 6.65
N TRP A 204 -15.89 8.25 6.25
CA TRP A 204 -15.79 7.04 7.09
C TRP A 204 -15.10 7.31 8.42
N LEU A 205 -14.03 8.11 8.46
CA LEU A 205 -13.36 8.54 9.70
C LEU A 205 -14.25 9.41 10.62
N ASN A 206 -15.34 9.97 10.10
CA ASN A 206 -16.27 10.79 10.87
C ASN A 206 -17.49 10.01 11.40
N LEU A 207 -17.60 8.72 11.07
CA LEU A 207 -18.66 7.86 11.59
C LEU A 207 -18.64 7.81 13.13
N PRO A 208 -19.80 7.53 13.77
CA PRO A 208 -19.88 7.36 15.21
C PRO A 208 -18.94 6.28 15.75
N GLU A 209 -18.58 6.40 17.03
CA GLU A 209 -17.89 5.32 17.74
C GLU A 209 -18.72 4.02 17.67
N GLY A 210 -18.05 2.90 17.43
CA GLY A 210 -18.72 1.62 17.20
C GLY A 210 -19.09 1.35 15.74
N GLU A 211 -19.29 2.36 14.89
CA GLU A 211 -19.50 2.18 13.44
C GLU A 211 -18.24 2.42 12.62
N ARG A 212 -17.37 3.29 13.12
CA ARG A 212 -16.18 3.75 12.43
C ARG A 212 -15.10 2.67 12.30
N PRO A 213 -14.44 2.54 11.14
CA PRO A 213 -13.30 1.64 10.93
C PRO A 213 -12.03 2.00 11.73
N ASP A 214 -11.19 0.98 11.94
CA ASP A 214 -9.87 1.08 12.56
C ASP A 214 -8.74 0.96 11.51
N PHE A 215 -8.98 0.22 10.42
CA PHE A 215 -8.04 0.05 9.31
C PHE A 215 -8.64 0.59 8.01
N TYR A 216 -7.85 1.37 7.27
CA TYR A 216 -8.27 2.01 6.04
C TYR A 216 -7.27 1.73 4.91
N THR A 217 -7.77 1.56 3.69
CA THR A 217 -6.93 1.61 2.49
C THR A 217 -7.36 2.74 1.55
N LEU A 218 -6.38 3.32 0.88
CA LEU A 218 -6.56 4.29 -0.19
C LEU A 218 -5.58 3.97 -1.32
N TYR A 219 -6.08 3.71 -2.52
CA TYR A 219 -5.23 3.45 -3.69
C TYR A 219 -5.38 4.54 -4.74
N LEU A 220 -4.25 5.01 -5.28
CA LEU A 220 -4.14 5.94 -6.40
C LEU A 220 -3.32 5.29 -7.52
N ASP A 221 -3.85 5.25 -8.74
CA ASP A 221 -3.25 4.63 -9.94
C ASP A 221 -2.19 5.50 -10.65
N GLU A 222 -1.68 6.51 -9.95
CA GLU A 222 -0.59 7.38 -10.38
C GLU A 222 0.55 7.33 -9.36
N PRO A 223 1.82 7.47 -9.78
CA PRO A 223 2.28 7.83 -11.13
C PRO A 223 2.40 6.68 -12.15
N ASP A 224 1.98 5.45 -11.82
CA ASP A 224 2.08 4.27 -12.72
C ASP A 224 1.48 4.53 -14.11
N SER A 225 0.25 5.04 -14.17
CA SER A 225 -0.44 5.29 -15.45
C SER A 225 0.37 6.23 -16.35
N THR A 226 0.89 7.33 -15.81
CA THR A 226 1.74 8.27 -16.55
C THR A 226 3.09 7.66 -16.91
N GLY A 227 3.72 6.93 -15.99
CA GLY A 227 4.99 6.25 -16.21
C GLY A 227 4.93 5.23 -17.34
N HIS A 228 3.82 4.49 -17.45
CA HIS A 228 3.59 3.57 -18.56
C HIS A 228 3.41 4.27 -19.92
N TYR A 229 2.69 5.40 -19.96
CA TYR A 229 2.40 6.07 -21.23
C TYR A 229 3.57 6.89 -21.77
N TYR A 230 4.30 7.56 -20.88
CA TYR A 230 5.34 8.54 -21.27
C TYR A 230 6.76 8.11 -20.89
N GLY A 231 6.93 7.11 -20.03
CA GLY A 231 8.21 6.72 -19.46
C GLY A 231 8.51 7.43 -18.13
N PRO A 232 9.31 6.80 -17.24
CA PRO A 232 9.54 7.29 -15.88
C PRO A 232 10.37 8.58 -15.80
N GLU A 233 11.13 8.92 -16.85
CA GLU A 233 11.99 10.12 -16.93
C GLU A 233 11.39 11.25 -17.77
N SER A 234 10.12 11.08 -18.17
CA SER A 234 9.40 12.02 -19.01
C SER A 234 9.04 13.31 -18.26
N THR A 235 8.85 14.41 -18.97
CA THR A 235 8.41 15.67 -18.35
C THR A 235 6.99 15.56 -17.79
N GLN A 236 6.18 14.63 -18.30
CA GLN A 236 4.82 14.34 -17.86
C GLN A 236 4.78 13.71 -16.46
N ILE A 237 5.87 13.09 -15.99
CA ILE A 237 5.91 12.50 -14.65
C ILE A 237 5.74 13.55 -13.55
N VAL A 238 6.27 14.77 -13.76
CA VAL A 238 6.23 15.85 -12.76
C VAL A 238 4.80 16.26 -12.42
N PRO A 239 3.90 16.56 -13.38
CA PRO A 239 2.48 16.79 -13.11
C PRO A 239 1.78 15.63 -12.38
N ALA A 240 2.11 14.37 -12.69
CA ALA A 240 1.54 13.20 -12.02
C ALA A 240 1.97 13.11 -10.55
N LEU A 241 3.26 13.35 -10.28
CA LEU A 241 3.82 13.44 -8.93
C LEU A 241 3.19 14.58 -8.12
N GLN A 242 3.06 15.77 -8.73
CA GLN A 242 2.37 16.90 -8.11
C GLN A 242 0.89 16.59 -7.82
N LYS A 243 0.22 15.82 -8.69
CA LYS A 243 -1.17 15.41 -8.49
C LYS A 243 -1.31 14.54 -7.25
N VAL A 244 -0.51 13.48 -7.09
CA VAL A 244 -0.57 12.63 -5.90
C VAL A 244 -0.14 13.35 -4.62
N ASP A 245 0.84 14.27 -4.71
CA ASP A 245 1.23 15.13 -3.59
C ASP A 245 0.08 16.03 -3.11
N ARG A 246 -0.65 16.68 -4.04
CA ARG A 246 -1.85 17.48 -3.70
C ARG A 246 -2.95 16.65 -3.07
N ILE A 247 -3.17 15.42 -3.54
CA ILE A 247 -4.18 14.52 -2.97
C ILE A 247 -3.81 14.08 -1.55
N LEU A 248 -2.52 13.80 -1.29
CA LEU A 248 -2.05 13.59 0.08
C LEU A 248 -2.20 14.85 0.93
N GLY A 249 -1.98 16.04 0.36
CA GLY A 249 -2.26 17.31 1.02
C GLY A 249 -3.72 17.42 1.46
N MET A 250 -4.66 17.12 0.55
CA MET A 250 -6.08 17.10 0.84
C MET A 250 -6.43 16.11 1.97
N LEU A 251 -5.81 14.93 2.00
CA LEU A 251 -5.97 13.98 3.10
C LEU A 251 -5.48 14.58 4.43
N MET A 252 -4.26 15.13 4.46
CA MET A 252 -3.67 15.71 5.67
C MET A 252 -4.46 16.91 6.19
N ASP A 253 -4.93 17.79 5.31
CA ASP A 253 -5.76 18.94 5.67
C ASP A 253 -7.13 18.48 6.20
N GLY A 254 -7.74 17.47 5.59
CA GLY A 254 -8.98 16.86 6.07
C GLY A 254 -8.82 16.24 7.46
N LEU A 255 -7.71 15.54 7.72
CA LEU A 255 -7.38 15.02 9.04
C LEU A 255 -7.15 16.14 10.06
N LYS A 256 -6.49 17.23 9.66
CA LYS A 256 -6.27 18.40 10.52
C LYS A 256 -7.58 19.08 10.88
N ALA A 257 -8.46 19.32 9.90
CA ALA A 257 -9.78 19.92 10.11
C ALA A 257 -10.67 19.10 11.06
N LYS A 258 -10.46 17.78 11.12
CA LYS A 258 -11.15 16.87 12.06
C LYS A 258 -10.43 16.66 13.39
N ASN A 259 -9.33 17.37 13.64
CA ASN A 259 -8.44 17.18 14.81
C ASN A 259 -7.87 15.75 14.94
N LEU A 260 -7.67 15.06 13.81
CA LEU A 260 -7.18 13.68 13.74
C LEU A 260 -5.71 13.55 13.31
N HIS A 261 -5.09 14.65 12.86
CA HIS A 261 -3.71 14.66 12.34
C HIS A 261 -2.62 14.19 13.31
N ASN A 262 -2.88 14.22 14.63
CA ASN A 262 -1.97 13.69 15.68
C ASN A 262 -2.50 12.39 16.32
N CYS A 263 -3.51 11.77 15.71
CA CYS A 263 -4.20 10.58 16.23
C CYS A 263 -4.17 9.41 15.23
N VAL A 264 -4.10 9.68 13.93
CA VAL A 264 -4.12 8.67 12.87
C VAL A 264 -2.69 8.26 12.51
N ASN A 265 -2.44 6.96 12.35
CA ASN A 265 -1.22 6.44 11.75
C ASN A 265 -1.39 6.39 10.23
N ILE A 266 -0.38 6.83 9.47
CA ILE A 266 -0.42 6.80 8.00
C ILE A 266 0.80 6.07 7.48
N ILE A 267 0.57 5.10 6.61
CA ILE A 267 1.62 4.45 5.81
C ILE A 267 1.38 4.85 4.37
N VAL A 268 2.34 5.55 3.77
CA VAL A 268 2.36 5.81 2.32
C VAL A 268 3.35 4.84 1.69
N ALA A 269 2.88 3.98 0.80
CA ALA A 269 3.66 2.95 0.15
C ALA A 269 3.51 2.99 -1.38
N SER A 270 4.36 2.22 -2.05
CA SER A 270 4.23 1.86 -3.47
C SER A 270 4.42 0.36 -3.58
N ASP A 271 3.75 -0.23 -4.55
CA ASP A 271 3.85 -1.64 -4.90
C ASP A 271 5.13 -1.98 -5.67
N HIS A 272 5.54 -1.12 -6.60
CA HIS A 272 6.77 -1.28 -7.36
C HIS A 272 7.36 0.06 -7.83
N GLY A 273 8.43 -0.01 -8.61
CA GLY A 273 9.00 1.12 -9.34
C GLY A 273 8.52 1.17 -10.79
N MET A 274 9.31 1.83 -11.65
CA MET A 274 9.03 1.97 -13.08
C MET A 274 10.36 2.07 -13.84
N GLU A 275 10.38 1.55 -15.07
CA GLU A 275 11.56 1.51 -15.94
C GLU A 275 11.19 1.92 -17.37
N SER A 276 12.13 2.54 -18.08
CA SER A 276 12.02 2.88 -19.49
C SER A 276 12.15 1.62 -20.35
N ALA A 277 11.17 1.37 -21.22
CA ALA A 277 11.27 0.32 -22.23
C ALA A 277 12.02 0.83 -23.47
N SER A 278 12.73 -0.06 -24.17
CA SER A 278 13.30 0.21 -25.50
C SER A 278 13.11 -1.03 -26.38
N CYS A 279 12.73 -0.82 -27.65
CA CYS A 279 12.65 -1.88 -28.65
C CYS A 279 14.01 -2.55 -28.89
N GLU A 280 15.11 -1.83 -28.69
CA GLU A 280 16.49 -2.34 -28.84
C GLU A 280 16.88 -3.30 -27.70
N ARG A 281 16.19 -3.21 -26.56
CA ARG A 281 16.40 -4.07 -25.38
C ARG A 281 15.30 -5.13 -25.23
N ALA A 282 14.49 -5.34 -26.27
CA ALA A 282 13.46 -6.36 -26.28
C ALA A 282 13.99 -7.63 -26.93
N SER A 283 13.86 -8.76 -26.24
CA SER A 283 14.18 -10.09 -26.78
C SER A 283 12.90 -10.81 -27.20
N TYR A 284 12.90 -11.41 -28.39
CA TYR A 284 11.78 -12.19 -28.88
C TYR A 284 12.14 -13.67 -28.93
N VAL A 285 11.27 -14.52 -28.39
CA VAL A 285 11.49 -15.98 -28.39
C VAL A 285 11.60 -16.54 -29.83
N SER A 286 10.94 -15.90 -30.80
CA SER A 286 11.02 -16.23 -32.22
C SER A 286 12.42 -16.07 -32.83
N ASP A 287 13.29 -15.27 -32.21
CA ASP A 287 14.66 -15.07 -32.70
C ASP A 287 15.55 -16.28 -32.39
N PHE A 288 15.14 -17.10 -31.41
CA PHE A 288 15.90 -18.24 -30.89
C PHE A 288 15.21 -19.59 -31.15
N GLN A 289 13.89 -19.59 -31.35
CA GLN A 289 13.09 -20.77 -31.60
C GLN A 289 12.23 -20.58 -32.85
N LYS A 290 12.46 -21.41 -33.87
CA LYS A 290 11.77 -21.30 -35.17
C LYS A 290 10.29 -21.62 -35.07
N ASP A 291 9.94 -22.66 -34.32
CA ASP A 291 8.55 -23.05 -34.11
C ASP A 291 8.09 -22.67 -32.70
N THR A 292 7.22 -21.67 -32.65
CA THR A 292 6.61 -21.16 -31.41
C THR A 292 5.14 -21.58 -31.27
N SER A 293 4.60 -22.35 -32.20
CA SER A 293 3.17 -22.70 -32.23
C SER A 293 2.74 -23.57 -31.03
N GLY A 294 3.66 -24.37 -30.50
CA GLY A 294 3.43 -25.28 -29.37
C GLY A 294 3.29 -24.60 -28.00
N PHE A 295 3.63 -23.31 -27.86
CA PHE A 295 3.60 -22.62 -26.57
C PHE A 295 3.15 -21.16 -26.66
N THR A 296 2.72 -20.62 -25.52
CA THR A 296 2.37 -19.22 -25.33
C THR A 296 3.34 -18.56 -24.35
N VAL A 297 3.72 -17.32 -24.64
CA VAL A 297 4.59 -16.50 -23.78
C VAL A 297 3.75 -15.42 -23.10
N ILE A 298 3.79 -15.37 -21.77
CA ILE A 298 3.39 -14.17 -21.01
C ILE A 298 4.55 -13.19 -21.15
N GLN A 299 4.31 -12.08 -21.84
CA GLN A 299 5.34 -11.09 -22.17
C GLN A 299 5.68 -10.16 -21.01
N GLY A 300 6.88 -9.57 -21.05
CA GLY A 300 7.37 -8.57 -20.11
C GLY A 300 8.68 -9.00 -19.43
N PRO A 301 9.21 -8.19 -18.49
CA PRO A 301 10.48 -8.47 -17.82
C PRO A 301 10.44 -9.68 -16.87
N ALA A 302 9.24 -10.17 -16.55
CA ALA A 302 9.02 -11.40 -15.80
C ALA A 302 8.32 -12.45 -16.68
N ALA A 303 8.87 -12.66 -17.88
CA ALA A 303 8.27 -13.52 -18.89
C ALA A 303 8.14 -14.97 -18.40
N ARG A 304 7.06 -15.64 -18.82
CA ARG A 304 6.80 -17.05 -18.52
C ARG A 304 6.28 -17.76 -19.75
N ILE A 305 6.65 -19.03 -19.92
CA ILE A 305 6.23 -19.85 -21.05
C ILE A 305 5.38 -21.02 -20.54
N ARG A 306 4.36 -21.39 -21.32
CA ARG A 306 3.52 -22.57 -21.09
C ARG A 306 3.04 -23.15 -22.43
N PRO A 307 2.67 -24.43 -22.52
CA PRO A 307 2.11 -25.00 -23.74
C PRO A 307 0.82 -24.30 -24.17
N SER A 308 0.56 -24.32 -25.47
CA SER A 308 -0.67 -23.76 -26.05
C SER A 308 -1.90 -24.60 -25.69
N ARG A 309 -1.75 -25.93 -25.59
CA ARG A 309 -2.85 -26.85 -25.27
C ARG A 309 -2.92 -27.09 -23.76
N LEU A 310 -4.00 -26.64 -23.15
CA LEU A 310 -4.21 -26.63 -21.71
C LEU A 310 -5.54 -27.30 -21.32
N PRO A 311 -5.60 -28.02 -20.19
CA PRO A 311 -4.51 -28.34 -19.26
C PRO A 311 -3.66 -29.55 -19.70
N GLN A 312 -4.03 -30.23 -20.81
CA GLN A 312 -3.57 -31.58 -21.12
C GLN A 312 -2.05 -31.69 -21.25
N ASP A 313 -1.42 -30.71 -21.91
CA ASP A 313 0.01 -30.78 -22.18
C ASP A 313 0.83 -30.09 -21.07
N TYR A 314 0.18 -29.48 -20.06
CA TYR A 314 0.87 -28.65 -19.07
C TYR A 314 2.00 -29.38 -18.34
N SER A 315 1.81 -30.65 -17.99
CA SER A 315 2.81 -31.45 -17.28
C SER A 315 3.71 -32.28 -18.20
N SER A 316 3.28 -32.56 -19.44
CA SER A 316 4.02 -33.41 -20.38
C SER A 316 4.84 -32.63 -21.42
N PHE A 317 4.68 -31.31 -21.48
CA PHE A 317 5.44 -30.44 -22.38
C PHE A 317 6.94 -30.51 -22.08
N ASP A 318 7.77 -30.57 -23.10
CA ASP A 318 9.24 -30.65 -22.97
C ASP A 318 9.84 -29.26 -22.65
N TYR A 319 9.67 -28.82 -21.41
CA TYR A 319 10.25 -27.57 -20.92
C TYR A 319 11.78 -27.62 -20.93
N GLU A 320 12.39 -28.77 -20.59
CA GLU A 320 13.85 -28.89 -20.55
C GLU A 320 14.47 -28.74 -21.94
N GLY A 321 13.88 -29.39 -22.96
CA GLY A 321 14.30 -29.23 -24.35
C GLY A 321 14.15 -27.79 -24.82
N LEU A 322 13.04 -27.13 -24.49
CA LEU A 322 12.84 -25.71 -24.80
C LEU A 322 13.91 -24.82 -24.14
N VAL A 323 14.16 -25.01 -22.84
CA VAL A 323 15.18 -24.25 -22.10
C VAL A 323 16.56 -24.47 -22.71
N LYS A 324 16.95 -25.73 -22.98
CA LYS A 324 18.23 -26.05 -23.63
C LYS A 324 18.38 -25.32 -24.98
N ASN A 325 17.34 -25.30 -25.79
CA ASN A 325 17.37 -24.61 -27.08
C ASN A 325 17.57 -23.09 -26.92
N LEU A 326 16.88 -22.47 -25.97
CA LEU A 326 17.00 -21.04 -25.69
C LEU A 326 18.36 -20.68 -25.05
N SER A 327 18.94 -21.55 -24.23
CA SER A 327 20.22 -21.31 -23.57
C SER A 327 21.42 -21.36 -24.52
N VAL A 328 21.40 -22.22 -25.55
CA VAL A 328 22.53 -22.35 -26.49
C VAL A 328 22.69 -21.11 -27.38
N CYS A 329 21.61 -20.35 -27.60
CA CYS A 329 21.67 -19.11 -28.38
C CYS A 329 22.30 -17.92 -27.62
N GLU A 330 22.25 -17.87 -26.29
CA GLU A 330 22.88 -16.78 -25.51
C GLU A 330 24.40 -16.96 -25.32
N ILE A 331 24.92 -18.19 -25.42
CA ILE A 331 26.36 -18.46 -25.23
C ILE A 331 27.22 -17.79 -26.31
N PHE A 332 26.65 -17.40 -27.46
CA PHE A 332 27.37 -16.64 -28.49
C PHE A 332 27.30 -15.10 -28.34
N GLN A 333 26.52 -14.55 -27.40
CA GLN A 333 26.43 -13.10 -27.16
C GLN A 333 27.00 -12.63 -25.81
N ILE A 334 27.28 -13.54 -24.88
CA ILE A 334 27.91 -13.21 -23.58
C ILE A 334 29.45 -13.32 -23.63
N GLY A 335 30.01 -13.68 -24.79
CA GLY A 335 31.46 -13.73 -25.01
C GLY A 335 32.01 -12.46 -25.66
N LEU A 336 31.77 -11.26 -25.11
CA LEU A 336 32.49 -10.01 -25.47
C LEU A 336 32.13 -8.83 -24.53
N LEU A 337 32.07 -9.02 -23.22
CA LEU A 337 31.97 -7.91 -22.25
C LEU A 337 32.70 -8.21 -20.92
N TYR A 338 33.82 -8.93 -21.00
CA TYR A 338 34.84 -8.96 -19.96
C TYR A 338 36.22 -9.01 -20.61
N SER A 339 36.77 -7.84 -20.90
CA SER A 339 38.21 -7.55 -20.98
C SER A 339 38.43 -6.09 -20.64
#